data_AF-A0A2C4PXT8-F1
#
_entry.id   AF-A0A2C4PXT8-F1
#
_cell.length_a   1.000
_cell.length_b   1.000
_cell.length_c   1.000
_cell.angle_alpha   90.00
_cell.angle_beta   90.00
_cell.angle_gamma   90.00
#
_symmetry.space_group_name_H-M   'P 1'
#
loop_
_entity.id
_entity.type
_entity.pdbx_description
1 polymer ?
#
loop_
_entity_poly.entity_id
_entity_poly.type
_entity_poly.pdbx_seq_one_letter_code
_entity_poly.pdbx_strand_id
1 'polypeptide(L)'
;MNKIKNFFKVSILTCFTLASLSTPSTILADSHPGYSYESNIGYQNPSWMSEVADSTKLSEISIPGTHGTMAFHGASFLDENLTRNQTMSLPQQLNSGIRYVDMRVKRVKDSFAMYHGIVNQKAVFEDVLKDAIQFLKDYPTETILMRLKEETTPESGSPSFEEIFLKYKNVNASYFWDPNSVPTIDKNNPTLGDIRGKIVVLQNFTSSQLYGIDYDSLNIQDKFEIGSGPNEIYEKWNAIKIHLQSANTNFNNGKIYLNHFSGTGGAAAFLNNVYPWFVASGKENRNTDSNPKLIQTNSTNAWGDFPRDRNGQVYYGGMNTLGTELLQQGGIRHSGIIAADFPGPGLIDSIIKLNGVHSNEKEILISQIPSESSPLSGQKNRSSQNFKIDSLPVGTKELKWVIEPSEKDHPSTISFNVMIDVSLGTDSIRWKNISHGSRTEAYTNTKYYIASPIGATNKFTVKIYAITN
;
A
#
# COMPACT_ATOMS: atom_id res chain seq x y z
N MET A 1 -19.95 -76.76 0.16
CA MET A 1 -19.76 -75.30 0.20
C MET A 1 -20.02 -74.72 -1.19
N ASN A 2 -20.49 -73.48 -1.26
CA ASN A 2 -20.76 -72.65 -2.45
C ASN A 2 -22.20 -72.67 -3.01
N LYS A 3 -22.99 -71.74 -2.46
CA LYS A 3 -24.14 -71.08 -3.11
C LYS A 3 -23.61 -70.07 -4.14
N ILE A 4 -24.20 -70.01 -5.33
CA ILE A 4 -24.17 -68.80 -6.17
C ILE A 4 -25.61 -68.50 -6.61
N LYS A 5 -26.04 -67.28 -6.27
CA LYS A 5 -27.39 -66.73 -6.44
C LYS A 5 -27.54 -66.02 -7.78
N ASN A 6 -28.78 -66.04 -8.28
CA ASN A 6 -29.30 -65.30 -9.43
C ASN A 6 -29.07 -63.77 -9.33
N PHE A 7 -28.75 -63.15 -10.47
CA PHE A 7 -28.76 -61.71 -10.67
C PHE A 7 -30.17 -61.23 -11.07
N PHE A 8 -30.78 -60.38 -10.25
CA PHE A 8 -31.92 -59.53 -10.63
C PHE A 8 -31.37 -58.17 -11.11
N LYS A 9 -31.78 -57.72 -12.31
CA LYS A 9 -31.54 -56.35 -12.78
C LYS A 9 -32.63 -55.43 -12.20
N VAL A 10 -32.22 -54.42 -11.43
CA VAL A 10 -33.08 -53.31 -11.00
C VAL A 10 -32.69 -52.09 -11.84
N SER A 11 -33.62 -51.59 -12.64
CA SER A 11 -33.48 -50.31 -13.35
C SER A 11 -33.86 -49.18 -12.40
N ILE A 12 -32.90 -48.34 -12.03
CA ILE A 12 -33.13 -47.11 -11.25
C ILE A 12 -33.43 -45.98 -12.23
N LEU A 13 -34.66 -45.45 -12.16
CA LEU A 13 -35.11 -44.26 -12.87
C LEU A 13 -34.58 -43.03 -12.12
N THR A 14 -33.57 -42.35 -12.67
CA THR A 14 -32.99 -41.15 -12.07
C THR A 14 -33.77 -39.91 -12.53
N CYS A 15 -34.56 -39.32 -11.64
CA CYS A 15 -35.15 -37.99 -11.83
C CYS A 15 -34.03 -36.94 -11.82
N PHE A 16 -33.81 -36.28 -12.96
CA PHE A 16 -33.00 -35.05 -13.01
C PHE A 16 -33.81 -33.90 -12.38
N THR A 17 -33.51 -33.57 -11.13
CA THR A 17 -33.84 -32.26 -10.60
C THR A 17 -32.89 -31.25 -11.23
N LEU A 18 -33.42 -30.31 -12.02
CA LEU A 18 -32.67 -29.11 -12.41
C LEU A 18 -32.37 -28.32 -11.13
N ALA A 19 -31.22 -28.58 -10.52
CA ALA A 19 -30.59 -27.61 -9.63
C ALA A 19 -30.16 -26.46 -10.54
N SER A 20 -30.82 -25.31 -10.39
CA SER A 20 -30.31 -24.05 -10.92
C SER A 20 -28.91 -23.85 -10.35
N LEU A 21 -27.91 -24.06 -11.20
CA LEU A 21 -26.54 -23.60 -10.96
C LEU A 21 -26.60 -22.08 -10.85
N SER A 22 -26.77 -21.57 -9.63
CA SER A 22 -26.37 -20.21 -9.30
C SER A 22 -24.86 -20.18 -9.48
N THR A 23 -24.42 -19.81 -10.68
CA THR A 23 -23.04 -19.43 -10.88
C THR A 23 -22.77 -18.28 -9.92
N PRO A 24 -21.82 -18.40 -8.98
CA PRO A 24 -21.41 -17.24 -8.21
C PRO A 24 -20.98 -16.20 -9.23
N SER A 25 -21.59 -15.01 -9.17
CA SER A 25 -21.14 -13.85 -9.91
C SER A 25 -19.63 -13.76 -9.72
N THR A 26 -18.85 -13.99 -10.77
CA THR A 26 -17.40 -13.80 -10.73
C THR A 26 -17.17 -12.30 -10.62
N ILE A 27 -17.25 -11.79 -9.39
CA ILE A 27 -16.72 -10.48 -9.02
C ILE A 27 -15.20 -10.62 -9.17
N LEU A 28 -14.66 -9.74 -10.00
CA LEU A 28 -13.35 -9.84 -10.65
C LEU A 28 -12.21 -9.56 -9.66
N ALA A 29 -11.07 -10.20 -9.93
CA ALA A 29 -9.77 -9.85 -9.36
C ALA A 29 -9.58 -8.33 -9.46
N ASP A 30 -9.42 -7.64 -8.33
CA ASP A 30 -9.32 -6.18 -8.28
C ASP A 30 -7.92 -5.76 -7.79
N SER A 31 -6.94 -5.76 -8.68
CA SER A 31 -5.60 -5.29 -8.33
C SER A 31 -5.63 -3.79 -8.11
N HIS A 32 -5.09 -3.32 -6.97
CA HIS A 32 -4.98 -1.90 -6.65
C HIS A 32 -3.51 -1.54 -6.37
N PRO A 33 -2.94 -0.51 -7.03
CA PRO A 33 -1.54 -0.10 -6.86
C PRO A 33 -1.09 0.21 -5.43
N GLY A 34 -2.01 0.48 -4.52
CA GLY A 34 -1.69 0.74 -3.11
C GLY A 34 -1.11 -0.47 -2.37
N TYR A 35 -1.40 -1.70 -2.81
CA TYR A 35 -1.00 -2.93 -2.13
C TYR A 35 -0.30 -3.89 -3.10
N SER A 36 0.79 -4.53 -2.64
CA SER A 36 1.41 -5.62 -3.40
C SER A 36 2.05 -6.65 -2.48
N TYR A 37 1.70 -7.92 -2.69
CA TYR A 37 2.34 -9.06 -2.02
C TYR A 37 3.46 -9.68 -2.87
N GLU A 38 3.86 -9.01 -3.95
CA GLU A 38 4.97 -9.47 -4.79
C GLU A 38 6.31 -9.15 -4.13
N SER A 39 7.34 -9.96 -4.40
CA SER A 39 8.70 -9.62 -4.01
C SER A 39 9.31 -8.56 -4.94
N ASN A 40 8.84 -8.48 -6.19
CA ASN A 40 9.19 -7.44 -7.14
C ASN A 40 7.92 -6.68 -7.58
N ILE A 41 7.76 -5.47 -7.09
CA ILE A 41 6.59 -4.64 -7.38
C ILE A 41 6.70 -3.87 -8.72
N GLY A 42 7.83 -3.96 -9.42
CA GLY A 42 8.04 -3.32 -10.72
C GLY A 42 8.18 -1.81 -10.70
N TYR A 43 8.44 -1.22 -9.53
CA TYR A 43 8.56 0.22 -9.34
C TYR A 43 9.91 0.54 -8.69
N GLN A 44 10.61 1.55 -9.20
CA GLN A 44 11.87 2.02 -8.64
C GLN A 44 11.85 3.54 -8.53
N ASN A 45 12.34 4.07 -7.43
CA ASN A 45 12.64 5.49 -7.31
C ASN A 45 13.77 5.67 -6.28
N PRO A 46 14.99 5.17 -6.58
CA PRO A 46 16.03 5.02 -5.58
C PRO A 46 16.71 6.34 -5.20
N SER A 47 16.50 7.43 -5.93
CA SER A 47 17.18 8.71 -5.70
C SER A 47 16.23 9.89 -5.52
N TRP A 48 14.97 9.63 -5.10
CA TRP A 48 13.93 10.66 -5.08
C TRP A 48 14.25 11.83 -4.12
N MET A 49 15.00 11.60 -3.04
CA MET A 49 15.37 12.68 -2.13
C MET A 49 16.39 13.65 -2.74
N SER A 50 17.06 13.29 -3.84
CA SER A 50 17.97 14.19 -4.57
C SER A 50 17.29 15.44 -5.13
N GLU A 51 15.98 15.37 -5.36
CA GLU A 51 15.16 16.49 -5.87
C GLU A 51 14.60 17.39 -4.75
N VAL A 52 14.69 16.95 -3.49
CA VAL A 52 14.27 17.73 -2.32
C VAL A 52 15.42 18.63 -1.88
N ALA A 53 15.16 19.89 -1.51
CA ALA A 53 16.20 20.83 -1.12
C ALA A 53 16.89 20.43 0.20
N ASP A 54 18.20 20.70 0.31
CA ASP A 54 18.99 20.41 1.52
C ASP A 54 18.45 21.12 2.76
N SER A 55 17.87 22.32 2.60
CA SER A 55 17.32 23.11 3.70
C SER A 55 15.99 22.59 4.25
N THR A 56 15.33 21.65 3.57
CA THR A 56 14.04 21.12 4.00
C THR A 56 14.20 20.35 5.32
N LYS A 57 13.37 20.66 6.32
CA LYS A 57 13.41 19.97 7.61
C LYS A 57 12.83 18.56 7.48
N LEU A 58 13.36 17.62 8.25
CA LEU A 58 12.89 16.23 8.21
C LEU A 58 11.37 16.12 8.46
N SER A 59 10.82 16.95 9.34
CA SER A 59 9.38 17.03 9.62
C SER A 59 8.53 17.46 8.43
N GLU A 60 9.10 18.10 7.43
CA GLU A 60 8.39 18.64 6.26
C GLU A 60 8.37 17.65 5.09
N ILE A 61 9.10 16.54 5.18
CA ILE A 61 9.22 15.52 4.13
C ILE A 61 8.16 14.44 4.36
N SER A 62 7.39 14.13 3.32
CA SER A 62 6.50 12.96 3.29
C SER A 62 7.31 11.72 2.92
N ILE A 63 7.38 10.72 3.80
CA ILE A 63 8.32 9.60 3.67
C ILE A 63 7.56 8.26 3.63
N PRO A 64 7.73 7.46 2.57
CA PRO A 64 7.20 6.11 2.54
C PRO A 64 8.08 5.19 3.40
N GLY A 65 7.43 4.31 4.16
CA GLY A 65 8.04 3.46 5.16
C GLY A 65 7.44 2.07 5.21
N THR A 66 8.20 1.12 5.76
CA THR A 66 7.72 -0.24 6.01
C THR A 66 7.69 -0.57 7.49
N HIS A 67 6.57 -1.15 7.94
CA HIS A 67 6.46 -1.77 9.25
C HIS A 67 7.07 -3.18 9.21
N GLY A 68 7.72 -3.60 10.31
CA GLY A 68 8.38 -4.90 10.39
C GLY A 68 9.24 -5.17 9.16
N THR A 69 10.18 -4.27 8.84
CA THR A 69 10.87 -4.22 7.53
C THR A 69 11.50 -5.55 7.12
N MET A 70 12.01 -6.30 8.10
CA MET A 70 12.65 -7.61 7.92
C MET A 70 11.74 -8.79 8.28
N ALA A 71 10.45 -8.56 8.53
CA ALA A 71 9.50 -9.59 8.93
C ALA A 71 9.00 -10.38 7.71
N PHE A 72 9.81 -11.34 7.27
CA PHE A 72 9.58 -12.19 6.09
C PHE A 72 9.07 -13.59 6.43
N HIS A 73 9.08 -14.01 7.69
CA HIS A 73 8.87 -15.41 8.06
C HIS A 73 7.97 -15.57 9.29
N GLY A 74 7.15 -16.62 9.25
CA GLY A 74 6.56 -17.25 10.44
C GLY A 74 7.48 -18.31 11.03
N ALA A 75 7.18 -18.71 12.27
CA ALA A 75 7.82 -19.86 12.91
C ALA A 75 7.48 -21.17 12.17
N SER A 76 6.34 -21.20 11.49
CA SER A 76 5.80 -22.27 10.67
C SER A 76 5.00 -21.70 9.49
N PHE A 77 4.50 -22.57 8.62
CA PHE A 77 3.57 -22.15 7.55
C PHE A 77 2.20 -21.70 8.08
N LEU A 78 1.84 -22.06 9.32
CA LEU A 78 0.54 -21.73 9.90
C LEU A 78 0.48 -20.26 10.34
N ASP A 79 1.56 -19.73 10.91
CA ASP A 79 1.65 -18.37 11.45
C ASP A 79 2.34 -17.37 10.51
N GLU A 80 2.76 -17.81 9.31
CA GLU A 80 3.35 -16.95 8.28
C GLU A 80 2.44 -15.77 7.92
N ASN A 81 1.12 -16.00 7.85
CA ASN A 81 0.16 -14.93 7.60
C ASN A 81 0.06 -13.90 8.74
N LEU A 82 0.38 -14.29 9.98
CA LEU A 82 0.32 -13.42 11.16
C LEU A 82 1.58 -12.55 11.29
N THR A 83 2.71 -13.11 10.91
CA THR A 83 4.04 -12.57 11.25
C THR A 83 4.74 -11.94 10.06
N ARG A 84 4.36 -12.26 8.82
CA ARG A 84 4.93 -11.58 7.66
C ARG A 84 4.31 -10.20 7.50
N ASN A 85 5.17 -9.19 7.35
CA ASN A 85 4.77 -7.82 7.03
C ASN A 85 5.25 -7.36 5.64
N GLN A 86 6.30 -8.01 5.11
CA GLN A 86 6.93 -7.62 3.85
C GLN A 86 7.25 -8.85 2.98
N THR A 87 7.29 -8.63 1.66
CA THR A 87 7.74 -9.60 0.65
C THR A 87 8.93 -9.08 -0.16
N MET A 88 9.11 -7.76 -0.22
CA MET A 88 10.32 -7.13 -0.78
C MET A 88 11.48 -7.29 0.20
N SER A 89 12.66 -7.69 -0.29
CA SER A 89 13.91 -7.58 0.47
C SER A 89 14.26 -6.12 0.78
N LEU A 90 15.11 -5.86 1.77
CA LEU A 90 15.51 -4.49 2.12
C LEU A 90 16.06 -3.71 0.90
N PRO A 91 16.94 -4.26 0.04
CA PRO A 91 17.35 -3.59 -1.19
C PRO A 91 16.19 -3.25 -2.13
N GLN A 92 15.20 -4.13 -2.27
CA GLN A 92 14.02 -3.87 -3.11
C GLN A 92 13.15 -2.75 -2.52
N GLN A 93 12.97 -2.74 -1.20
CA GLN A 93 12.25 -1.66 -0.49
C GLN A 93 12.94 -0.31 -0.71
N LEU A 94 14.25 -0.23 -0.46
CA LEU A 94 15.04 1.01 -0.63
C LEU A 94 15.03 1.48 -2.08
N ASN A 95 15.22 0.57 -3.05
CA ASN A 95 15.18 0.91 -4.47
C ASN A 95 13.78 1.35 -4.94
N SER A 96 12.71 0.86 -4.30
CA SER A 96 11.34 1.31 -4.56
C SER A 96 11.05 2.70 -3.98
N GLY A 97 11.93 3.24 -3.13
CA GLY A 97 11.80 4.59 -2.55
C GLY A 97 11.50 4.62 -1.06
N ILE A 98 11.41 3.46 -0.38
CA ILE A 98 11.25 3.40 1.08
C ILE A 98 12.44 4.07 1.78
N ARG A 99 12.18 4.96 2.75
CA ARG A 99 13.22 5.64 3.54
C ARG A 99 13.00 5.57 5.04
N TYR A 100 11.83 5.14 5.50
CA TYR A 100 11.62 4.72 6.89
C TYR A 100 11.60 3.19 6.99
N VAL A 101 12.41 2.64 7.89
CA VAL A 101 12.50 1.20 8.13
C VAL A 101 12.37 0.87 9.62
N ASP A 102 11.49 -0.07 9.94
CA ASP A 102 11.21 -0.56 11.29
C ASP A 102 12.03 -1.82 11.59
N MET A 103 13.18 -1.64 12.26
CA MET A 103 14.12 -2.69 12.62
C MET A 103 13.88 -3.16 14.06
N ARG A 104 13.44 -4.42 14.16
CA ARG A 104 13.08 -5.09 15.41
C ARG A 104 14.08 -6.19 15.68
N VAL A 105 14.78 -6.10 16.81
CA VAL A 105 15.91 -6.97 17.11
C VAL A 105 15.76 -7.65 18.47
N LYS A 106 16.35 -8.84 18.57
CA LYS A 106 16.61 -9.53 19.83
C LYS A 106 18.12 -9.56 20.05
N ARG A 107 18.57 -9.27 21.27
CA ARG A 107 19.96 -9.52 21.66
C ARG A 107 20.22 -11.02 21.79
N VAL A 108 21.18 -11.52 21.03
CA VAL A 108 21.61 -12.92 20.99
C VAL A 108 23.12 -12.90 21.16
N LYS A 109 23.62 -13.33 22.31
CA LYS A 109 25.02 -13.13 22.72
C LYS A 109 25.39 -11.65 22.61
N ASP A 110 26.34 -11.30 21.75
CA ASP A 110 26.86 -9.95 21.59
C ASP A 110 26.46 -9.27 20.27
N SER A 111 25.41 -9.77 19.62
CA SER A 111 24.87 -9.26 18.36
C SER A 111 23.35 -9.07 18.39
N PHE A 112 22.83 -8.42 17.34
CA PHE A 112 21.40 -8.25 17.12
C PHE A 112 20.90 -9.22 16.04
N ALA A 113 19.98 -10.12 16.42
CA ALA A 113 19.23 -10.95 15.48
C ALA A 113 17.89 -10.28 15.15
N MET A 114 17.45 -10.36 13.89
CA MET A 114 16.17 -9.78 13.45
C MET A 114 14.99 -10.65 13.92
N TYR A 115 14.00 -10.03 14.55
CA TYR A 115 12.84 -10.69 15.13
C TYR A 115 11.54 -9.94 14.83
N HIS A 116 10.43 -10.68 14.85
CA HIS A 116 9.09 -10.11 14.91
C HIS A 116 8.27 -10.90 15.95
N GLY A 117 7.90 -10.24 17.05
CA GLY A 117 7.48 -10.92 18.27
C GLY A 117 8.52 -11.96 18.71
N ILE A 118 8.10 -13.22 18.82
CA ILE A 118 8.99 -14.34 19.20
C ILE A 118 9.67 -15.03 18.00
N VAL A 119 9.38 -14.60 16.77
CA VAL A 119 9.78 -15.30 15.56
C VAL A 119 11.09 -14.73 15.00
N ASN A 120 12.10 -15.58 14.89
CA ASN A 120 13.37 -15.26 14.25
C ASN A 120 13.17 -15.09 12.73
N GLN A 121 13.61 -13.95 12.20
CA GLN A 121 13.47 -13.59 10.79
C GLN A 121 14.63 -14.05 9.90
N LYS A 122 15.48 -14.93 10.42
CA LYS A 122 16.60 -15.58 9.71
C LYS A 122 17.60 -14.58 9.12
N ALA A 123 17.75 -13.42 9.77
CA ALA A 123 18.69 -12.37 9.41
C ALA A 123 19.29 -11.76 10.69
N VAL A 124 20.46 -11.14 10.56
CA VAL A 124 21.11 -10.37 11.63
C VAL A 124 21.23 -8.90 11.25
N PHE A 125 21.52 -8.03 12.20
CA PHE A 125 21.59 -6.59 11.95
C PHE A 125 22.77 -6.21 11.04
N GLU A 126 23.82 -7.02 10.97
CA GLU A 126 24.91 -6.88 10.01
C GLU A 126 24.42 -6.98 8.56
N ASP A 127 23.46 -7.86 8.28
CA ASP A 127 22.85 -7.97 6.94
C ASP A 127 22.11 -6.68 6.59
N VAL A 128 21.37 -6.14 7.55
CA VAL A 128 20.65 -4.85 7.41
C VAL A 128 21.62 -3.70 7.14
N LEU A 129 22.70 -3.60 7.92
CA LEU A 129 23.69 -2.53 7.76
C LEU A 129 24.42 -2.65 6.44
N LYS A 130 24.77 -3.86 6.00
CA LYS A 130 25.39 -4.10 4.70
C LYS A 130 24.52 -3.54 3.57
N ASP A 131 23.24 -3.88 3.54
CA ASP A 131 22.31 -3.45 2.49
C ASP A 131 22.03 -1.94 2.56
N ALA A 132 21.80 -1.39 3.76
CA ALA A 132 21.55 0.03 3.96
C ALA A 132 22.76 0.90 3.60
N ILE A 133 23.97 0.49 3.99
CA ILE A 133 25.21 1.20 3.67
C ILE A 133 25.51 1.10 2.18
N GLN A 134 25.29 -0.07 1.56
CA GLN A 134 25.46 -0.21 0.12
C GLN A 134 24.52 0.74 -0.63
N PHE A 135 23.25 0.80 -0.23
CA PHE A 135 22.30 1.74 -0.80
C PHE A 135 22.75 3.21 -0.67
N LEU A 136 23.22 3.63 0.52
CA LEU A 136 23.71 5.00 0.73
C LEU A 136 25.02 5.30 -0.01
N LYS A 137 25.83 4.29 -0.34
CA LYS A 137 27.00 4.46 -1.24
C LYS A 137 26.55 4.71 -2.68
N ASP A 138 25.57 3.96 -3.14
CA ASP A 138 25.06 4.05 -4.51
C ASP A 138 24.22 5.33 -4.71
N TYR A 139 23.54 5.79 -3.65
CA TYR A 139 22.67 6.96 -3.64
C TYR A 139 22.98 7.89 -2.45
N PRO A 140 24.11 8.63 -2.48
CA PRO A 140 24.58 9.44 -1.34
C PRO A 140 23.71 10.67 -1.05
N THR A 141 22.77 11.01 -1.94
CA THR A 141 21.77 12.06 -1.69
C THR A 141 20.67 11.59 -0.74
N GLU A 142 20.51 10.29 -0.54
CA GLU A 142 19.41 9.75 0.25
C GLU A 142 19.78 9.66 1.74
N THR A 143 18.78 9.47 2.60
CA THR A 143 18.95 9.18 4.02
C THR A 143 18.00 8.06 4.44
N ILE A 144 18.38 7.25 5.43
CA ILE A 144 17.51 6.16 5.93
C ILE A 144 17.14 6.47 7.38
N LEU A 145 15.85 6.65 7.64
CA LEU A 145 15.30 6.68 8.99
C LEU A 145 15.10 5.25 9.49
N MET A 146 15.94 4.82 10.42
CA MET A 146 15.92 3.46 10.95
C MET A 146 15.40 3.46 12.38
N ARG A 147 14.14 3.08 12.57
CA ARG A 147 13.68 2.74 13.92
C ARG A 147 14.39 1.48 14.37
N LEU A 148 15.05 1.56 15.52
CA LEU A 148 15.72 0.41 16.13
C LEU A 148 15.10 0.13 17.50
N LYS A 149 14.52 -1.07 17.65
CA LYS A 149 13.75 -1.47 18.83
C LYS A 149 14.13 -2.86 19.33
N GLU A 150 14.19 -3.03 20.65
CA GLU A 150 14.22 -4.36 21.28
C GLU A 150 12.84 -5.03 21.17
N GLU A 151 12.78 -6.15 20.46
CA GLU A 151 11.51 -6.80 20.11
C GLU A 151 11.01 -7.74 21.19
N THR A 152 11.93 -8.46 21.83
CA THR A 152 11.61 -9.49 22.83
C THR A 152 12.76 -9.63 23.81
N THR A 153 12.52 -10.40 24.88
CA THR A 153 13.48 -10.65 25.95
C THR A 153 14.82 -11.13 25.38
N PRO A 154 15.95 -10.54 25.80
CA PRO A 154 17.29 -10.92 25.32
C PRO A 154 17.65 -12.36 25.70
N GLU A 155 18.61 -12.95 24.99
CA GLU A 155 19.30 -14.16 25.47
C GLU A 155 20.05 -13.86 26.78
N SER A 156 20.00 -14.79 27.73
CA SER A 156 20.70 -14.65 29.02
C SER A 156 22.20 -14.41 28.81
N GLY A 157 22.74 -13.43 29.55
CA GLY A 157 24.15 -13.05 29.44
C GLY A 157 24.50 -12.12 28.27
N SER A 158 23.52 -11.69 27.47
CA SER A 158 23.76 -10.67 26.43
C SER A 158 24.13 -9.32 27.08
N PRO A 159 25.12 -8.58 26.52
CA PRO A 159 25.40 -7.20 26.94
C PRO A 159 24.19 -6.28 26.79
N SER A 160 24.28 -5.06 27.30
CA SER A 160 23.22 -4.06 27.12
C SER A 160 22.99 -3.75 25.63
N PHE A 161 21.79 -3.25 25.31
CA PHE A 161 21.44 -2.84 23.94
C PHE A 161 22.41 -1.77 23.43
N GLU A 162 22.72 -0.78 24.27
CA GLU A 162 23.65 0.31 23.97
C GLU A 162 25.06 -0.21 23.64
N GLU A 163 25.61 -1.14 24.43
CA GLU A 163 26.93 -1.71 24.18
C GLU A 163 27.02 -2.41 22.83
N ILE A 164 26.01 -3.21 22.48
CA ILE A 164 25.97 -3.91 21.18
C ILE A 164 25.79 -2.90 20.04
N PHE A 165 24.86 -1.95 20.19
CA PHE A 165 24.64 -0.91 19.19
C PHE A 165 25.90 -0.08 18.92
N LEU A 166 26.65 0.29 19.96
CA LEU A 166 27.90 1.04 19.82
C LEU A 166 28.97 0.27 19.03
N LYS A 167 29.04 -1.06 19.12
CA LYS A 167 29.93 -1.86 18.25
C LYS A 167 29.61 -1.62 16.78
N TYR A 168 28.33 -1.72 16.41
CA TYR A 168 27.88 -1.47 15.04
C TYR A 168 28.10 -0.02 14.60
N LYS A 169 27.72 0.94 15.44
CA LYS A 169 27.84 2.38 15.15
C LYS A 169 29.30 2.78 14.99
N ASN A 170 30.20 2.35 15.88
CA ASN A 170 31.60 2.77 15.88
C ASN A 170 32.35 2.21 14.66
N VAL A 171 32.09 0.97 14.27
CA VAL A 171 32.67 0.38 13.05
C VAL A 171 32.18 1.10 11.78
N ASN A 172 30.94 1.59 11.78
CA ASN A 172 30.30 2.22 10.63
C ASN A 172 30.06 3.73 10.83
N ALA A 173 30.90 4.41 11.61
CA ALA A 173 30.62 5.76 12.12
C ALA A 173 30.36 6.80 11.01
N SER A 174 30.98 6.64 9.84
CA SER A 174 30.76 7.52 8.68
C SER A 174 29.35 7.42 8.06
N TYR A 175 28.61 6.35 8.33
CA TYR A 175 27.26 6.14 7.81
C TYR A 175 26.16 6.39 8.84
N PHE A 176 26.48 6.50 10.13
CA PHE A 176 25.50 6.93 11.13
C PHE A 176 25.52 8.44 11.27
N TRP A 177 24.34 9.06 11.32
CA TRP A 177 24.23 10.46 11.68
C TRP A 177 24.62 10.65 13.15
N ASP A 178 25.34 11.75 13.44
CA ASP A 178 25.64 12.18 14.81
C ASP A 178 24.76 13.38 15.14
N PRO A 179 23.80 13.26 16.09
CA PRO A 179 22.98 14.39 16.51
C PRO A 179 23.79 15.60 17.01
N ASN A 180 25.03 15.42 17.47
CA ASN A 180 25.87 16.53 17.90
C ASN A 180 26.52 17.32 16.75
N SER A 181 26.32 16.88 15.50
CA SER A 181 26.73 17.63 14.30
C SER A 181 25.87 18.87 14.04
N VAL A 182 24.70 18.96 14.69
CA VAL A 182 23.76 20.08 14.56
C VAL A 182 23.49 20.75 15.92
N PRO A 183 22.96 21.99 15.95
CA PRO A 183 22.53 22.64 17.18
C PRO A 183 21.46 21.82 17.94
N THR A 184 21.42 21.95 19.27
CA THR A 184 20.48 21.19 20.13
C THR A 184 19.02 21.32 19.69
N ILE A 185 18.60 22.47 19.18
CA ILE A 185 17.22 22.71 18.71
C ILE A 185 16.87 21.89 17.45
N ASP A 186 17.87 21.49 16.67
CA ASP A 186 17.72 20.75 15.42
C ASP A 186 17.89 19.23 15.59
N LYS A 187 18.34 18.75 16.77
CA LYS A 187 18.61 17.32 17.01
C LYS A 187 17.42 16.39 16.78
N ASN A 188 16.20 16.88 16.96
CA ASN A 188 14.98 16.10 16.72
C ASN A 188 14.29 16.45 15.40
N ASN A 189 14.84 17.39 14.63
CA ASN A 189 14.33 17.80 13.34
C ASN A 189 15.46 18.41 12.47
N PRO A 190 16.48 17.61 12.10
CA PRO A 190 17.57 18.09 11.27
C PRO A 190 17.07 18.45 9.87
N THR A 191 17.86 19.22 9.12
CA THR A 191 17.59 19.40 7.69
C THR A 191 18.00 18.16 6.91
N LEU A 192 17.47 17.99 5.70
CA LEU A 192 17.85 16.88 4.83
C LEU A 192 19.35 16.91 4.53
N GLY A 193 19.92 18.09 4.29
CA GLY A 193 21.36 18.29 4.05
C GLY A 193 22.24 17.77 5.18
N ASP A 194 21.81 17.92 6.44
CA ASP A 194 22.55 17.44 7.61
C ASP A 194 22.65 15.90 7.67
N ILE A 195 21.71 15.19 7.03
CA ILE A 195 21.52 13.74 7.17
C ILE A 195 21.68 12.95 5.87
N ARG A 196 22.02 13.59 4.74
CA ARG A 196 22.29 12.87 3.48
C ARG A 196 23.48 11.91 3.61
N GLY A 197 23.35 10.75 2.99
CA GLY A 197 24.33 9.67 3.06
C GLY A 197 24.40 9.00 4.44
N LYS A 198 23.43 9.25 5.33
CA LYS A 198 23.40 8.73 6.69
C LYS A 198 22.19 7.84 6.97
N ILE A 199 22.39 6.94 7.92
CA ILE A 199 21.36 6.27 8.70
C ILE A 199 21.09 7.17 9.92
N VAL A 200 19.86 7.67 10.00
CA VAL A 200 19.33 8.38 11.17
C VAL A 200 18.59 7.37 12.02
N VAL A 201 19.12 7.08 13.21
CA VAL A 201 18.45 6.16 14.14
C VAL A 201 17.23 6.87 14.75
N LEU A 202 16.05 6.30 14.58
CA LEU A 202 14.89 6.60 15.43
C LEU A 202 14.98 5.68 16.64
N GLN A 203 15.52 6.22 17.72
CA GLN A 203 15.96 5.46 18.86
C GLN A 203 14.77 4.99 19.69
N ASN A 204 14.52 3.68 19.73
CA ASN A 204 13.49 3.06 20.55
C ASN A 204 14.09 1.96 21.44
N PHE A 205 15.15 2.33 22.16
CA PHE A 205 15.83 1.51 23.14
C PHE A 205 16.45 2.40 24.24
N THR A 206 16.67 1.81 25.41
CA THR A 206 17.29 2.50 26.56
C THR A 206 18.80 2.63 26.35
N SER A 207 19.33 3.82 26.62
CA SER A 207 20.77 4.12 26.58
C SER A 207 21.12 5.27 27.53
N SER A 208 22.41 5.48 27.79
CA SER A 208 22.93 6.57 28.61
C SER A 208 22.78 7.96 27.97
N GLN A 209 22.68 8.04 26.64
CA GLN A 209 22.49 9.25 25.85
C GLN A 209 21.78 8.95 24.52
N LEU A 210 21.28 9.99 23.83
CA LEU A 210 20.69 9.84 22.50
C LEU A 210 21.77 9.71 21.42
N TYR A 211 21.63 8.71 20.56
CA TYR A 211 22.47 8.48 19.38
C TYR A 211 21.77 8.80 18.06
N GLY A 212 20.51 9.22 18.13
CA GLY A 212 19.66 9.58 17.00
C GLY A 212 18.50 10.46 17.48
N ILE A 213 17.39 10.43 16.75
CA ILE A 213 16.15 11.10 17.14
C ILE A 213 15.41 10.20 18.12
N ASP A 214 14.94 10.75 19.23
CA ASP A 214 14.12 10.02 20.19
C ASP A 214 12.78 9.61 19.54
N TYR A 215 12.50 8.31 19.44
CA TYR A 215 11.27 7.80 18.83
C TYR A 215 10.02 8.32 19.56
N ASP A 216 10.07 8.46 20.87
CA ASP A 216 8.92 8.90 21.68
C ASP A 216 8.65 10.40 21.55
N SER A 217 9.55 11.16 20.88
CA SER A 217 9.35 12.58 20.59
C SER A 217 8.46 12.84 19.36
N LEU A 218 8.20 11.82 18.54
CA LEU A 218 7.37 11.88 17.34
C LEU A 218 5.88 11.96 17.69
N ASN A 219 5.07 12.48 16.75
CA ASN A 219 3.62 12.35 16.82
C ASN A 219 3.18 11.05 16.12
N ILE A 220 2.81 10.03 16.90
CA ILE A 220 2.61 8.67 16.40
C ILE A 220 1.14 8.24 16.48
N GLN A 221 0.62 7.67 15.39
CA GLN A 221 -0.57 6.79 15.43
C GLN A 221 -0.12 5.35 15.22
N ASP A 222 -0.39 4.49 16.21
CA ASP A 222 -0.05 3.06 16.18
C ASP A 222 -1.17 2.19 16.80
N LYS A 223 -2.42 2.36 16.35
CA LYS A 223 -3.52 1.44 16.67
C LYS A 223 -3.31 0.13 15.91
N PHE A 224 -2.33 -0.68 16.29
CA PHE A 224 -2.00 -1.90 15.55
C PHE A 224 -2.87 -3.10 15.96
N GLU A 225 -3.43 -3.11 17.16
CA GLU A 225 -4.36 -4.15 17.62
C GLU A 225 -5.76 -3.88 17.07
N ILE A 226 -6.26 -4.80 16.25
CA ILE A 226 -7.55 -4.66 15.59
C ILE A 226 -8.44 -5.84 15.98
N GLY A 227 -9.62 -5.55 16.53
CA GLY A 227 -10.61 -6.58 16.86
C GLY A 227 -11.22 -7.24 15.62
N SER A 228 -12.31 -7.98 15.82
CA SER A 228 -13.02 -8.66 14.73
C SER A 228 -14.07 -7.77 14.09
N GLY A 229 -14.20 -7.87 12.76
CA GLY A 229 -15.31 -7.31 12.00
C GLY A 229 -15.08 -5.91 11.45
N PRO A 230 -16.06 -5.38 10.69
CA PRO A 230 -15.91 -4.16 9.90
C PRO A 230 -15.77 -2.88 10.72
N ASN A 231 -16.36 -2.83 11.92
CA ASN A 231 -16.22 -1.67 12.81
C ASN A 231 -14.76 -1.45 13.22
N GLU A 232 -14.06 -2.51 13.62
CA GLU A 232 -12.68 -2.45 14.10
C GLU A 232 -11.70 -2.01 12.99
N ILE A 233 -11.87 -2.55 11.79
CA ILE A 233 -11.09 -2.14 10.60
C ILE A 233 -11.39 -0.67 10.25
N TYR A 234 -12.64 -0.25 10.35
CA TYR A 234 -13.02 1.13 10.07
C TYR A 234 -12.51 2.11 11.13
N GLU A 235 -12.44 1.69 12.41
CA GLU A 235 -11.83 2.49 13.46
C GLU A 235 -10.32 2.67 13.23
N LYS A 236 -9.61 1.63 12.77
CA LYS A 236 -8.21 1.77 12.31
C LYS A 236 -8.12 2.81 11.19
N TRP A 237 -8.98 2.70 10.18
CA TRP A 237 -9.01 3.66 9.08
C TRP A 237 -9.27 5.10 9.56
N ASN A 238 -10.21 5.30 10.48
CA ASN A 238 -10.47 6.63 11.06
C ASN A 238 -9.23 7.17 11.79
N ALA A 239 -8.53 6.35 12.56
CA ALA A 239 -7.29 6.76 13.22
C ALA A 239 -6.21 7.18 12.21
N ILE A 240 -6.05 6.43 11.12
CA ILE A 240 -5.14 6.78 10.01
C ILE A 240 -5.55 8.10 9.38
N LYS A 241 -6.81 8.24 8.97
CA LYS A 241 -7.33 9.41 8.25
C LYS A 241 -7.21 10.68 9.09
N ILE A 242 -7.55 10.62 10.37
CA ILE A 242 -7.41 11.74 11.31
C ILE A 242 -5.93 12.13 11.45
N HIS A 243 -5.02 11.15 11.56
CA HIS A 243 -3.60 11.43 11.70
C HIS A 243 -2.99 12.02 10.42
N LEU A 244 -3.38 11.54 9.22
CA LEU A 244 -3.02 12.17 7.95
C LEU A 244 -3.49 13.62 7.86
N GLN A 245 -4.73 13.90 8.26
CA GLN A 245 -5.26 15.27 8.29
C GLN A 245 -4.49 16.16 9.27
N SER A 246 -4.08 15.60 10.41
CA SER A 246 -3.27 16.30 11.41
C SER A 246 -1.87 16.63 10.86
N ALA A 247 -1.17 15.66 10.27
CA ALA A 247 0.13 15.89 9.61
C ALA A 247 0.01 16.94 8.50
N ASN A 248 -1.01 16.82 7.65
CA ASN A 248 -1.26 17.74 6.54
C ASN A 248 -1.52 19.18 7.00
N THR A 249 -2.30 19.36 8.06
CA THR A 249 -2.66 20.69 8.57
C THR A 249 -1.51 21.34 9.34
N ASN A 250 -0.64 20.53 9.94
CA ASN A 250 0.41 20.99 10.85
C ASN A 250 1.83 20.73 10.30
N PHE A 251 1.99 20.62 8.98
CA PHE A 251 3.24 20.21 8.31
C PHE A 251 4.47 21.08 8.66
N ASN A 252 4.26 22.31 9.13
CA ASN A 252 5.30 23.29 9.44
C ASN A 252 5.48 23.56 10.96
N ASN A 253 4.89 22.73 11.83
CA ASN A 253 5.01 22.91 13.29
C ASN A 253 6.32 22.34 13.89
N GLY A 254 7.21 21.82 13.04
CA GLY A 254 8.48 21.22 13.43
C GLY A 254 8.38 19.83 14.09
N LYS A 255 7.21 19.18 14.08
CA LYS A 255 7.00 17.83 14.58
C LYS A 255 7.03 16.81 13.45
N ILE A 256 7.76 15.72 13.66
CA ILE A 256 7.74 14.55 12.77
C ILE A 256 6.49 13.72 13.11
N TYR A 257 5.65 13.47 12.10
CA TYR A 257 4.46 12.63 12.19
C TYR A 257 4.77 11.23 11.65
N LEU A 258 4.37 10.19 12.38
CA LEU A 258 4.48 8.79 11.96
C LEU A 258 3.12 8.10 12.07
N ASN A 259 2.61 7.63 10.94
CA ASN A 259 1.30 6.99 10.83
C ASN A 259 1.48 5.52 10.44
N HIS A 260 1.22 4.61 11.37
CA HIS A 260 1.23 3.18 11.07
C HIS A 260 -0.07 2.78 10.37
N PHE A 261 0.05 2.40 9.11
CA PHE A 261 -1.02 1.76 8.35
C PHE A 261 -1.14 0.27 8.68
N SER A 262 -0.07 -0.31 9.22
CA SER A 262 -0.02 -1.69 9.68
C SER A 262 -0.99 -1.97 10.83
N GLY A 263 -1.34 -3.24 10.98
CA GLY A 263 -2.18 -3.73 12.06
C GLY A 263 -2.43 -5.24 11.96
N THR A 264 -2.93 -5.83 13.03
CA THR A 264 -3.18 -7.27 13.14
C THR A 264 -4.22 -7.56 14.23
N GLY A 265 -4.93 -8.68 14.08
CA GLY A 265 -5.76 -9.26 15.15
C GLY A 265 -4.95 -9.97 16.23
N GLY A 266 -3.62 -9.93 16.16
CA GLY A 266 -2.73 -10.63 17.08
C GLY A 266 -3.00 -12.13 17.07
N ALA A 267 -2.97 -12.78 18.23
CA ALA A 267 -3.29 -14.21 18.34
C ALA A 267 -4.75 -14.53 17.90
N ALA A 268 -5.67 -13.56 17.96
CA ALA A 268 -7.05 -13.77 17.52
C ALA A 268 -7.20 -13.73 15.98
N ALA A 269 -6.15 -13.34 15.24
CA ALA A 269 -6.13 -13.34 13.77
C ALA A 269 -6.49 -14.71 13.17
N PHE A 270 -6.09 -15.80 13.84
CA PHE A 270 -6.44 -17.16 13.44
C PHE A 270 -7.96 -17.42 13.41
N LEU A 271 -8.73 -16.70 14.21
CA LEU A 271 -10.18 -16.85 14.34
C LEU A 271 -10.96 -15.79 13.57
N ASN A 272 -10.43 -14.57 13.48
CA ASN A 272 -11.13 -13.43 12.86
C ASN A 272 -10.59 -13.02 11.48
N ASN A 273 -9.53 -13.67 10.99
CA ASN A 273 -8.90 -13.43 9.69
C ASN A 273 -8.31 -12.01 9.50
N VAL A 274 -8.04 -11.30 10.60
CA VAL A 274 -7.44 -9.96 10.59
C VAL A 274 -5.91 -10.07 10.58
N TYR A 275 -5.38 -10.51 9.44
CA TYR A 275 -3.94 -10.59 9.20
C TYR A 275 -3.37 -9.27 8.65
N PRO A 276 -2.06 -8.99 8.79
CA PRO A 276 -1.40 -7.82 8.18
C PRO A 276 -1.78 -7.54 6.73
N TRP A 277 -1.75 -8.57 5.87
CA TRP A 277 -2.13 -8.43 4.45
C TRP A 277 -3.62 -8.06 4.28
N PHE A 278 -4.49 -8.53 5.19
CA PHE A 278 -5.92 -8.22 5.15
C PHE A 278 -6.16 -6.78 5.55
N VAL A 279 -5.49 -6.30 6.61
CA VAL A 279 -5.58 -4.90 7.05
C VAL A 279 -5.05 -3.96 5.97
N ALA A 280 -3.93 -4.30 5.32
CA ALA A 280 -3.35 -3.50 4.25
C ALA A 280 -4.26 -3.42 3.01
N SER A 281 -4.95 -4.50 2.64
CA SER A 281 -5.61 -4.63 1.33
C SER A 281 -7.14 -4.69 1.34
N GLY A 282 -7.76 -5.18 2.40
CA GLY A 282 -9.20 -5.49 2.47
C GLY A 282 -9.63 -6.69 1.62
N LYS A 283 -8.69 -7.52 1.16
CA LYS A 283 -8.94 -8.60 0.19
C LYS A 283 -9.33 -9.93 0.82
N GLU A 284 -9.83 -10.88 0.03
CA GLU A 284 -10.20 -12.21 0.51
C GLU A 284 -9.00 -13.09 0.87
N ASN A 285 -7.88 -12.87 0.20
CA ASN A 285 -6.60 -13.52 0.47
C ASN A 285 -5.44 -12.56 0.14
N ARG A 286 -4.22 -12.98 0.49
CA ARG A 286 -3.01 -12.14 0.38
C ARG A 286 -2.57 -11.79 -1.04
N ASN A 287 -3.06 -12.48 -2.08
CA ASN A 287 -2.56 -12.25 -3.43
C ASN A 287 -2.86 -10.82 -3.91
N THR A 288 -1.92 -10.23 -4.65
CA THR A 288 -2.02 -8.86 -5.18
C THR A 288 -3.28 -8.65 -6.01
N ASP A 289 -3.73 -9.67 -6.74
CA ASP A 289 -4.91 -9.69 -7.60
C ASP A 289 -6.16 -10.28 -6.93
N SER A 290 -6.14 -10.57 -5.63
CA SER A 290 -7.31 -11.12 -4.92
C SER A 290 -8.50 -10.15 -4.94
N ASN A 291 -9.70 -10.74 -4.92
CA ASN A 291 -10.97 -10.03 -4.82
C ASN A 291 -11.09 -9.26 -3.49
N PRO A 292 -11.85 -8.15 -3.46
CA PRO A 292 -12.17 -7.48 -2.21
C PRO A 292 -13.08 -8.36 -1.33
N LYS A 293 -12.87 -8.33 -0.02
CA LYS A 293 -13.68 -9.12 0.93
C LYS A 293 -15.04 -8.45 1.16
N LEU A 294 -16.11 -9.18 0.84
CA LEU A 294 -17.49 -8.73 1.12
C LEU A 294 -17.76 -8.68 2.64
N ILE A 295 -18.34 -7.57 3.11
CA ILE A 295 -18.89 -7.43 4.46
C ILE A 295 -20.36 -7.88 4.47
N GLN A 296 -21.18 -7.28 3.60
CA GLN A 296 -22.61 -7.54 3.54
C GLN A 296 -23.19 -7.21 2.16
N THR A 297 -24.27 -7.90 1.81
CA THR A 297 -24.99 -7.70 0.55
C THR A 297 -25.99 -6.54 0.58
N ASN A 298 -26.47 -6.17 1.77
CA ASN A 298 -27.46 -5.11 1.93
C ASN A 298 -26.78 -3.74 2.02
N SER A 299 -27.38 -2.72 1.41
CA SER A 299 -26.92 -1.34 1.55
C SER A 299 -26.91 -0.87 3.00
N THR A 300 -25.85 -0.16 3.40
CA THR A 300 -25.74 0.50 4.70
C THR A 300 -24.96 1.81 4.59
N ASN A 301 -25.28 2.76 5.48
CA ASN A 301 -24.55 4.01 5.65
C ASN A 301 -23.32 3.88 6.58
N ALA A 302 -23.14 2.71 7.22
CA ALA A 302 -21.96 2.43 8.05
C ALA A 302 -20.69 2.33 7.21
N TRP A 303 -19.54 2.77 7.74
CA TRP A 303 -18.24 2.71 7.05
C TRP A 303 -18.25 3.46 5.72
N GLY A 304 -18.46 4.77 5.76
CA GLY A 304 -18.72 5.59 4.57
C GLY A 304 -17.59 5.59 3.54
N ASP A 305 -16.34 5.43 3.97
CA ASP A 305 -15.18 5.38 3.07
C ASP A 305 -14.93 3.98 2.47
N PHE A 306 -15.59 2.94 2.97
CA PHE A 306 -15.36 1.59 2.47
C PHE A 306 -15.93 1.38 1.05
N PRO A 307 -15.26 0.58 0.21
CA PRO A 307 -15.69 0.35 -1.15
C PRO A 307 -17.10 -0.21 -1.21
N ARG A 308 -17.88 0.28 -2.18
CA ARG A 308 -19.24 -0.17 -2.45
C ARG A 308 -19.41 -0.52 -3.90
N ASP A 309 -20.16 -1.57 -4.15
CA ASP A 309 -20.71 -1.79 -5.47
C ASP A 309 -22.02 -1.00 -5.64
N ARG A 310 -22.68 -1.24 -6.76
CA ARG A 310 -23.89 -0.53 -7.16
C ARG A 310 -25.16 -1.03 -6.49
N ASN A 311 -25.13 -2.26 -5.99
CA ASN A 311 -26.21 -2.86 -5.21
C ASN A 311 -26.14 -2.42 -3.74
N GLY A 312 -25.16 -1.59 -3.40
CA GLY A 312 -24.89 -1.17 -2.03
C GLY A 312 -24.18 -2.25 -1.20
N GLN A 313 -23.67 -3.31 -1.84
CA GLN A 313 -22.82 -4.28 -1.18
C GLN A 313 -21.57 -3.56 -0.69
N VAL A 314 -21.23 -3.80 0.57
CA VAL A 314 -20.08 -3.13 1.20
C VAL A 314 -18.96 -4.13 1.33
N TYR A 315 -17.75 -3.69 1.01
CA TYR A 315 -16.52 -4.47 1.08
C TYR A 315 -15.58 -3.85 2.10
N TYR A 316 -14.64 -4.64 2.64
CA TYR A 316 -13.59 -4.09 3.48
C TYR A 316 -12.68 -3.17 2.66
N GLY A 317 -12.38 -1.98 3.19
CA GLY A 317 -11.33 -1.13 2.65
C GLY A 317 -10.00 -1.40 3.34
N GLY A 318 -8.96 -1.67 2.56
CA GLY A 318 -7.59 -1.84 3.07
C GLY A 318 -6.91 -0.50 3.34
N MET A 319 -6.07 -0.43 4.36
CA MET A 319 -5.41 0.81 4.78
C MET A 319 -4.52 1.39 3.67
N ASN A 320 -3.79 0.55 2.95
CA ASN A 320 -2.95 0.99 1.85
C ASN A 320 -3.79 1.46 0.64
N THR A 321 -4.85 0.72 0.32
CA THR A 321 -5.77 1.03 -0.78
C THR A 321 -6.46 2.37 -0.53
N LEU A 322 -7.17 2.51 0.59
CA LEU A 322 -7.86 3.74 0.97
C LEU A 322 -6.89 4.92 1.17
N GLY A 323 -5.71 4.66 1.71
CA GLY A 323 -4.69 5.71 1.87
C GLY A 323 -4.16 6.20 0.53
N THR A 324 -3.89 5.30 -0.42
CA THR A 324 -3.49 5.69 -1.80
C THR A 324 -4.59 6.54 -2.44
N GLU A 325 -5.85 6.09 -2.37
CA GLU A 325 -7.01 6.82 -2.87
C GLU A 325 -7.11 8.24 -2.31
N LEU A 326 -6.94 8.38 -1.00
CA LEU A 326 -7.00 9.67 -0.33
C LEU A 326 -5.86 10.61 -0.76
N LEU A 327 -4.66 10.06 -1.01
CA LEU A 327 -3.51 10.85 -1.45
C LEU A 327 -3.67 11.33 -2.89
N GLN A 328 -4.11 10.49 -3.84
CA GLN A 328 -4.24 10.89 -5.24
C GLN A 328 -5.45 11.81 -5.49
N GLN A 329 -6.46 11.78 -4.61
CA GLN A 329 -7.55 12.78 -4.64
C GLN A 329 -7.03 14.22 -4.45
N GLY A 330 -5.83 14.40 -3.91
CA GLY A 330 -5.20 15.71 -3.80
C GLY A 330 -5.80 16.58 -2.69
N GLY A 331 -6.42 16.00 -1.66
CA GLY A 331 -6.76 16.73 -0.43
C GLY A 331 -5.60 16.81 0.57
N ILE A 332 -4.64 15.90 0.46
CA ILE A 332 -3.43 15.83 1.28
C ILE A 332 -2.26 16.41 0.47
N ARG A 333 -1.43 17.22 1.13
CA ARG A 333 -0.21 17.86 0.63
C ARG A 333 1.03 17.42 1.42
N HIS A 334 0.85 16.93 2.64
CA HIS A 334 1.91 16.36 3.45
C HIS A 334 1.37 15.21 4.31
N SER A 335 1.99 14.03 4.26
CA SER A 335 1.54 12.84 4.98
C SER A 335 2.30 12.54 6.27
N GLY A 336 3.43 13.22 6.49
CA GLY A 336 4.47 12.73 7.39
C GLY A 336 5.05 11.40 6.90
N ILE A 337 5.52 10.58 7.82
CA ILE A 337 5.98 9.21 7.57
C ILE A 337 4.79 8.26 7.59
N ILE A 338 4.62 7.44 6.56
CA ILE A 338 3.66 6.33 6.56
C ILE A 338 4.42 5.01 6.66
N ALA A 339 4.16 4.22 7.71
CA ALA A 339 4.71 2.89 7.88
C ALA A 339 3.64 1.84 7.51
N ALA A 340 3.84 1.14 6.40
CA ALA A 340 2.86 0.20 5.84
C ALA A 340 3.37 -1.24 5.80
N ASP A 341 2.44 -2.19 5.86
CA ASP A 341 2.66 -3.59 5.47
C ASP A 341 2.40 -3.72 3.97
N PHE A 342 3.28 -4.38 3.22
CA PHE A 342 3.10 -4.67 1.78
C PHE A 342 2.73 -3.44 0.89
N PRO A 343 3.43 -2.28 1.02
CA PRO A 343 3.12 -1.11 0.21
C PRO A 343 3.36 -1.40 -1.28
N GLY A 344 2.37 -1.10 -2.12
CA GLY A 344 2.48 -1.20 -3.58
C GLY A 344 3.00 0.09 -4.24
N PRO A 345 3.26 0.05 -5.57
CA PRO A 345 3.80 1.18 -6.32
C PRO A 345 3.00 2.48 -6.16
N GLY A 346 1.67 2.38 -6.17
CA GLY A 346 0.79 3.53 -6.07
C GLY A 346 0.89 4.24 -4.73
N LEU A 347 0.96 3.49 -3.62
CA LEU A 347 1.12 4.09 -2.29
C LEU A 347 2.47 4.81 -2.19
N ILE A 348 3.55 4.13 -2.60
CA ILE A 348 4.92 4.67 -2.50
C ILE A 348 5.06 5.94 -3.36
N ASP A 349 4.65 5.89 -4.63
CA ASP A 349 4.71 7.04 -5.55
C ASP A 349 3.83 8.20 -5.07
N SER A 350 2.63 7.91 -4.54
CA SER A 350 1.72 8.95 -4.04
C SER A 350 2.34 9.71 -2.87
N ILE A 351 3.06 9.03 -1.96
CA ILE A 351 3.75 9.66 -0.84
C ILE A 351 4.93 10.51 -1.33
N ILE A 352 5.74 9.97 -2.26
CA ILE A 352 6.90 10.68 -2.81
C ILE A 352 6.46 11.96 -3.54
N LYS A 353 5.38 11.90 -4.33
CA LYS A 353 4.82 13.04 -5.08
C LYS A 353 4.41 14.22 -4.19
N LEU A 354 4.07 13.98 -2.91
CA LEU A 354 3.76 15.07 -1.97
C LEU A 354 4.96 16.00 -1.72
N ASN A 355 6.19 15.54 -1.98
CA ASN A 355 7.40 16.34 -1.89
C ASN A 355 7.70 17.17 -3.15
N GLY A 356 6.78 17.17 -4.15
CA GLY A 356 7.01 17.81 -5.45
C GLY A 356 7.95 17.03 -6.36
N VAL A 357 8.22 15.76 -6.04
CA VAL A 357 9.12 14.88 -6.79
C VAL A 357 8.33 14.02 -7.77
N HIS A 358 8.81 13.92 -9.01
CA HIS A 358 8.14 13.17 -10.07
C HIS A 358 9.08 12.12 -10.65
N SER A 359 8.71 10.84 -10.53
CA SER A 359 9.46 9.74 -11.16
C SER A 359 9.35 9.78 -12.69
N ASN A 360 10.37 9.29 -13.40
CA ASN A 360 10.32 9.17 -14.87
C ASN A 360 9.18 8.24 -15.30
N GLU A 361 8.12 8.79 -15.85
CA GLU A 361 6.94 7.99 -16.14
C GLU A 361 7.04 7.26 -17.48
N LYS A 362 6.60 6.00 -17.50
CA LYS A 362 6.34 5.24 -18.72
C LYS A 362 4.83 5.08 -18.88
N GLU A 363 4.34 5.32 -20.08
CA GLU A 363 2.92 5.17 -20.42
C GLU A 363 2.74 3.88 -21.24
N ILE A 364 2.06 2.90 -20.66
CA ILE A 364 1.73 1.64 -21.35
C ILE A 364 0.26 1.69 -21.75
N LEU A 365 -0.05 1.70 -23.05
CA LEU A 365 -1.43 1.64 -23.52
C LEU A 365 -2.03 0.28 -23.11
N ILE A 366 -3.07 0.30 -22.29
CA ILE A 366 -3.74 -0.90 -21.79
C ILE A 366 -5.15 -1.09 -22.36
N SER A 367 -5.77 -0.01 -22.85
CA SER A 367 -7.12 -0.08 -23.44
C SER A 367 -7.36 1.09 -24.38
N GLN A 368 -8.18 0.87 -25.42
CA GLN A 368 -8.60 1.92 -26.35
C GLN A 368 -10.04 1.69 -26.77
N ILE A 369 -10.89 2.70 -26.57
CA ILE A 369 -12.34 2.58 -26.75
C ILE A 369 -12.90 3.74 -27.55
N PRO A 370 -13.67 3.48 -28.62
CA PRO A 370 -14.48 4.51 -29.25
C PRO A 370 -15.73 4.82 -28.41
N SER A 371 -16.07 6.11 -28.32
CA SER A 371 -17.31 6.64 -27.76
C SER A 371 -18.04 7.48 -28.80
N GLU A 372 -19.37 7.39 -28.79
CA GLU A 372 -20.22 8.38 -29.44
C GLU A 372 -20.18 9.72 -28.67
N SER A 373 -20.56 10.82 -29.33
CA SER A 373 -20.68 12.16 -28.72
C SER A 373 -21.87 12.29 -27.76
N SER A 374 -22.82 11.37 -27.81
CA SER A 374 -24.00 11.29 -26.94
C SER A 374 -24.24 9.85 -26.49
N PRO A 375 -25.08 9.61 -25.47
CA PRO A 375 -25.53 8.26 -25.15
C PRO A 375 -26.06 7.52 -26.39
N LEU A 376 -25.81 6.21 -26.46
CA LEU A 376 -26.29 5.33 -27.52
C LEU A 376 -27.83 5.33 -27.55
N SER A 377 -28.41 5.05 -28.72
CA SER A 377 -29.88 4.96 -28.86
C SER A 377 -30.48 3.99 -27.84
N GLY A 378 -31.48 4.46 -27.10
CA GLY A 378 -32.13 3.71 -26.02
C GLY A 378 -31.34 3.59 -24.72
N GLN A 379 -30.15 4.20 -24.60
CA GLN A 379 -29.35 4.23 -23.38
C GLN A 379 -29.45 5.60 -22.70
N LYS A 380 -29.51 5.60 -21.36
CA LYS A 380 -29.58 6.85 -20.57
C LYS A 380 -28.22 7.57 -20.48
N ASN A 381 -27.16 6.81 -20.21
CA ASN A 381 -25.82 7.36 -19.95
C ASN A 381 -24.76 6.82 -20.92
N ARG A 382 -24.81 5.52 -21.23
CA ARG A 382 -23.76 4.80 -21.98
C ARG A 382 -23.57 5.37 -23.39
N SER A 383 -22.34 5.75 -23.72
CA SER A 383 -21.92 6.21 -25.06
C SER A 383 -20.88 5.30 -25.73
N SER A 384 -20.42 4.24 -25.07
CA SER A 384 -19.51 3.23 -25.64
C SER A 384 -19.99 1.79 -25.40
N GLN A 385 -19.36 0.84 -26.11
CA GLN A 385 -19.39 -0.57 -25.72
C GLN A 385 -18.64 -0.80 -24.40
N ASN A 386 -18.84 -1.98 -23.80
CA ASN A 386 -18.03 -2.40 -22.65
C ASN A 386 -16.57 -2.57 -23.03
N PHE A 387 -15.70 -2.29 -22.08
CA PHE A 387 -14.28 -2.52 -22.16
C PHE A 387 -13.69 -3.05 -20.88
N LYS A 388 -12.45 -3.50 -21.03
CA LYS A 388 -11.71 -4.16 -19.99
C LYS A 388 -10.44 -3.39 -19.66
N ILE A 389 -10.17 -3.39 -18.37
CA ILE A 389 -8.85 -3.23 -17.76
C ILE A 389 -8.66 -4.54 -17.00
N ASP A 390 -8.16 -5.55 -17.68
CA ASP A 390 -8.17 -6.94 -17.24
C ASP A 390 -7.00 -7.24 -16.30
N SER A 391 -5.86 -6.63 -16.57
CA SER A 391 -4.66 -6.68 -15.75
C SER A 391 -3.93 -5.34 -15.80
N LEU A 392 -3.22 -5.02 -14.72
CA LEU A 392 -2.32 -3.88 -14.69
C LEU A 392 -0.89 -4.38 -14.95
N PRO A 393 -0.12 -3.71 -15.84
CA PRO A 393 1.30 -3.94 -15.93
C PRO A 393 1.98 -3.84 -14.55
N VAL A 394 2.98 -4.67 -14.31
CA VAL A 394 3.80 -4.61 -13.09
C VAL A 394 4.41 -3.21 -12.96
N GLY A 395 4.36 -2.62 -11.75
CA GLY A 395 4.81 -1.24 -11.52
C GLY A 395 3.75 -0.16 -11.77
N THR A 396 2.51 -0.52 -12.11
CA THR A 396 1.43 0.47 -12.30
C THR A 396 1.18 1.25 -11.01
N LYS A 397 1.16 2.58 -11.14
CA LYS A 397 0.97 3.55 -10.05
C LYS A 397 -0.44 4.15 -10.10
N GLU A 398 -0.90 4.47 -11.32
CA GLU A 398 -2.17 5.11 -11.63
C GLU A 398 -2.52 4.90 -13.13
N LEU A 399 -3.72 5.33 -13.54
CA LEU A 399 -4.16 5.39 -14.93
C LEU A 399 -4.12 6.81 -15.46
N LYS A 400 -3.80 6.97 -16.75
CA LYS A 400 -3.94 8.22 -17.50
C LYS A 400 -4.94 8.06 -18.64
N TRP A 401 -5.83 9.03 -18.78
CA TRP A 401 -6.89 9.05 -19.77
C TRP A 401 -6.58 10.07 -20.86
N VAL A 402 -6.46 9.62 -22.10
CA VAL A 402 -6.16 10.47 -23.27
C VAL A 402 -7.34 10.41 -24.23
N ILE A 403 -7.89 11.59 -24.54
CA ILE A 403 -9.00 11.75 -25.47
C ILE A 403 -8.46 12.14 -26.85
N GLU A 404 -8.89 11.43 -27.89
CA GLU A 404 -8.60 11.68 -29.30
C GLU A 404 -9.91 11.86 -30.08
N PRO A 405 -10.37 13.09 -30.29
CA PRO A 405 -11.55 13.37 -31.10
C PRO A 405 -11.33 13.00 -32.57
N SER A 406 -12.38 12.57 -33.27
CA SER A 406 -12.27 12.18 -34.68
C SER A 406 -12.22 13.37 -35.65
N GLU A 407 -12.61 14.57 -35.22
CA GLU A 407 -12.75 15.76 -36.08
C GLU A 407 -12.34 17.06 -35.35
N LYS A 408 -13.08 18.16 -35.59
CA LYS A 408 -12.80 19.54 -35.16
C LYS A 408 -12.87 19.78 -33.64
N ASP A 409 -13.37 18.82 -32.87
CA ASP A 409 -13.45 18.96 -31.43
C ASP A 409 -12.04 19.04 -30.83
N HIS A 410 -11.88 19.84 -29.77
CA HIS A 410 -10.63 19.87 -29.02
C HIS A 410 -10.70 18.87 -27.86
N PRO A 411 -9.67 18.04 -27.62
CA PRO A 411 -9.70 17.05 -26.53
C PRO A 411 -10.05 17.65 -25.16
N SER A 412 -9.62 18.89 -24.91
CA SER A 412 -9.84 19.61 -23.65
C SER A 412 -11.29 20.03 -23.40
N THR A 413 -12.16 20.02 -24.41
CA THR A 413 -13.58 20.36 -24.25
C THR A 413 -14.43 19.13 -23.91
N ILE A 414 -13.88 17.93 -24.06
CA ILE A 414 -14.59 16.68 -23.85
C ILE A 414 -14.36 16.21 -22.42
N SER A 415 -15.46 15.88 -21.74
CA SER A 415 -15.42 15.15 -20.47
C SER A 415 -16.47 14.05 -20.43
N PHE A 416 -16.26 13.04 -19.59
CA PHE A 416 -17.17 11.91 -19.43
C PHE A 416 -17.03 11.27 -18.05
N ASN A 417 -17.97 10.37 -17.72
CA ASN A 417 -17.85 9.47 -16.59
C ASN A 417 -17.46 8.08 -17.08
N VAL A 418 -16.82 7.29 -16.23
CA VAL A 418 -16.60 5.86 -16.46
C VAL A 418 -17.44 5.07 -15.48
N MET A 419 -18.26 4.16 -16.01
CA MET A 419 -19.24 3.38 -15.27
C MET A 419 -18.97 1.88 -15.46
N ILE A 420 -19.25 1.03 -14.46
CA ILE A 420 -19.00 -0.44 -14.46
C ILE A 420 -20.26 -1.27 -14.74
N ASP A 421 -20.69 -1.54 -15.97
CA ASP A 421 -21.90 -2.35 -16.28
C ASP A 421 -22.15 -3.54 -15.31
N VAL A 422 -23.28 -3.48 -14.58
CA VAL A 422 -23.67 -4.52 -13.62
C VAL A 422 -24.90 -5.24 -14.15
N SER A 423 -24.71 -6.53 -14.42
CA SER A 423 -25.79 -7.41 -14.86
C SER A 423 -26.89 -7.48 -13.81
N LEU A 424 -28.12 -7.16 -14.20
CA LEU A 424 -29.31 -7.16 -13.33
C LEU A 424 -29.25 -6.16 -12.16
N GLY A 425 -28.38 -5.15 -12.23
CA GLY A 425 -28.24 -4.10 -11.21
C GLY A 425 -28.30 -2.68 -11.78
N THR A 426 -28.20 -1.68 -10.90
CA THR A 426 -28.13 -0.26 -11.30
C THR A 426 -26.72 0.09 -11.71
N ASP A 427 -26.55 1.07 -12.59
CA ASP A 427 -25.26 1.59 -12.99
C ASP A 427 -24.67 2.72 -12.10
N SER A 428 -23.42 2.59 -11.62
CA SER A 428 -22.55 3.41 -10.77
C SER A 428 -21.32 3.92 -11.50
N ILE A 429 -20.82 5.03 -10.99
CA ILE A 429 -19.66 5.70 -11.54
C ILE A 429 -18.43 5.24 -10.77
N ARG A 430 -17.41 4.76 -11.47
CA ARG A 430 -16.07 4.53 -10.91
C ARG A 430 -15.27 5.82 -10.89
N TRP A 431 -15.22 6.52 -12.02
CA TRP A 431 -14.54 7.81 -12.14
C TRP A 431 -15.46 8.85 -12.77
N LYS A 432 -15.53 10.03 -12.16
CA LYS A 432 -16.38 11.16 -12.61
C LYS A 432 -15.54 12.20 -13.32
N ASN A 433 -16.16 12.90 -14.28
CA ASN A 433 -15.58 14.08 -14.93
C ASN A 433 -14.17 13.86 -15.49
N ILE A 434 -13.93 12.69 -16.06
CA ILE A 434 -12.69 12.39 -16.78
C ILE A 434 -12.59 13.31 -17.99
N SER A 435 -11.50 14.03 -18.07
CA SER A 435 -11.11 14.90 -19.19
C SER A 435 -9.76 14.48 -19.77
N HIS A 436 -9.38 15.06 -20.91
CA HIS A 436 -8.08 14.78 -21.53
C HIS A 436 -6.92 15.05 -20.55
N GLY A 437 -6.08 14.03 -20.34
CA GLY A 437 -4.93 14.10 -19.42
C GLY A 437 -5.28 13.80 -17.95
N SER A 438 -6.55 13.50 -17.65
CA SER A 438 -6.96 13.09 -16.30
C SER A 438 -6.17 11.88 -15.84
N ARG A 439 -5.86 11.86 -14.54
CA ARG A 439 -5.21 10.75 -13.84
C ARG A 439 -6.13 10.23 -12.75
N THR A 440 -6.14 8.92 -12.58
CA THR A 440 -6.99 8.26 -11.60
C THR A 440 -6.31 7.04 -11.02
N GLU A 441 -6.85 6.57 -9.89
CA GLU A 441 -6.57 5.24 -9.37
C GLU A 441 -6.71 4.15 -10.44
N ALA A 442 -5.89 3.11 -10.33
CA ALA A 442 -5.93 1.97 -11.22
C ALA A 442 -6.67 0.80 -10.58
N TYR A 443 -7.75 0.38 -11.22
CA TYR A 443 -8.52 -0.79 -10.84
C TYR A 443 -8.80 -1.64 -12.07
N THR A 444 -8.89 -2.95 -11.84
CA THR A 444 -9.22 -3.91 -12.88
C THR A 444 -10.72 -4.16 -12.91
N ASN A 445 -11.31 -4.13 -14.11
CA ASN A 445 -12.67 -4.55 -14.34
C ASN A 445 -12.87 -4.89 -15.82
N THR A 446 -13.78 -5.82 -16.11
CA THR A 446 -14.06 -6.27 -17.49
C THR A 446 -15.34 -5.67 -18.07
N LYS A 447 -15.99 -4.77 -17.33
CA LYS A 447 -17.32 -4.24 -17.64
C LYS A 447 -17.36 -2.71 -17.59
N TYR A 448 -16.23 -2.03 -17.76
CA TYR A 448 -16.24 -0.56 -17.84
C TYR A 448 -16.91 -0.08 -19.12
N TYR A 449 -17.52 1.11 -19.10
CA TYR A 449 -17.99 1.81 -20.30
C TYR A 449 -17.95 3.34 -20.08
N ILE A 450 -17.87 4.10 -21.18
CA ILE A 450 -17.90 5.56 -21.17
C ILE A 450 -19.35 6.02 -21.09
N ALA A 451 -19.61 6.97 -20.19
CA ALA A 451 -20.94 7.41 -19.83
C ALA A 451 -21.03 8.93 -19.81
N SER A 452 -22.18 9.45 -20.25
CA SER A 452 -22.56 10.86 -20.18
C SER A 452 -21.47 11.80 -20.71
N PRO A 453 -21.04 11.64 -21.97
CA PRO A 453 -20.07 12.55 -22.57
C PRO A 453 -20.65 13.96 -22.66
N ILE A 454 -19.80 14.96 -22.42
CA ILE A 454 -20.12 16.39 -22.49
C ILE A 454 -19.07 17.06 -23.37
N GLY A 455 -19.51 17.96 -24.25
CA GLY A 455 -18.63 18.81 -25.06
C GLY A 455 -18.04 18.16 -26.32
N ALA A 456 -18.41 16.92 -26.63
CA ALA A 456 -18.14 16.27 -27.90
C ALA A 456 -19.29 16.54 -28.89
N THR A 457 -18.97 16.89 -30.13
CA THR A 457 -19.96 16.97 -31.22
C THR A 457 -19.91 15.72 -32.10
N ASN A 458 -18.72 15.11 -32.21
CA ASN A 458 -18.47 13.89 -32.98
C ASN A 458 -17.95 12.74 -32.11
N LYS A 459 -17.79 11.56 -32.73
CA LYS A 459 -17.18 10.42 -32.06
C LYS A 459 -15.77 10.76 -31.57
N PHE A 460 -15.36 10.12 -30.49
CA PHE A 460 -14.01 10.27 -29.96
C PHE A 460 -13.49 8.94 -29.47
N THR A 461 -12.18 8.79 -29.47
CA THR A 461 -11.50 7.64 -28.91
C THR A 461 -10.92 8.02 -27.55
N VAL A 462 -11.06 7.13 -26.58
CA VAL A 462 -10.39 7.22 -25.29
C VAL A 462 -9.31 6.16 -25.24
N LYS A 463 -8.07 6.58 -25.06
CA LYS A 463 -6.93 5.72 -24.76
C LYS A 463 -6.66 5.75 -23.27
N ILE A 464 -6.47 4.58 -22.69
CA ILE A 464 -6.17 4.39 -21.26
C ILE A 464 -4.75 3.86 -21.17
N TYR A 465 -3.91 4.58 -20.45
CA TYR A 465 -2.53 4.19 -20.20
C TYR A 465 -2.37 3.82 -18.73
N ALA A 466 -1.69 2.71 -18.46
CA ALA A 466 -1.09 2.46 -17.16
C ALA A 466 0.20 3.29 -17.05
N ILE A 467 0.33 4.03 -15.95
CA ILE A 467 1.52 4.81 -15.65
C ILE A 467 2.43 3.97 -14.76
N THR A 468 3.65 3.70 -15.23
CA THR A 468 4.70 2.97 -14.50
C THR A 468 5.97 3.80 -14.40
N ASN A 469 7.05 3.26 -13.83
CA ASN A 469 8.39 3.85 -13.84
C ASN A 469 9.44 2.83 -14.27
#